data_AF-A0A1G7F8Z2-F1
#
_entry.id   AF-A0A1G7F8Z2-F1
#
_cell.length_a   1.000
_cell.length_b   1.000
_cell.length_c   1.000
_cell.angle_alpha   90.00
_cell.angle_beta   90.00
_cell.angle_gamma   90.00
#
_symmetry.space_group_name_H-M   'P 1'
#
loop_
_entity.id
_entity.type
_entity.pdbx_description
1 polymer ?
#
loop_
_entity_poly.entity_id
_entity_poly.type
_entity_poly.pdbx_seq_one_letter_code
_entity_poly.pdbx_strand_id
1 'polypeptide(L)'
;MKLKYPQRLLPIHATIFFIVFATGILSVQVNVYEGTEVIPTYQKKTDETSPIFSTGRGVQGAQGKVYPYPSQTNLGSELVDVPYEMVRVMYYRFC
;
A
#
# COMPACT_ATOMS: atom_id res chain seq x y z
N MET A 1 39.14 28.42 47.70
CA MET A 1 39.75 27.20 47.11
C MET A 1 39.04 26.92 45.79
N LYS A 2 39.65 27.25 44.64
CA LYS A 2 38.99 27.09 43.32
C LYS A 2 39.28 25.69 42.78
N LEU A 3 38.26 24.84 42.74
CA LEU A 3 38.32 23.51 42.13
C LEU A 3 38.56 23.68 40.62
N LYS A 4 39.77 23.35 40.18
CA LYS A 4 40.22 23.44 38.79
C LYS A 4 39.82 22.14 38.08
N TYR A 5 38.58 22.08 37.61
CA TYR A 5 38.09 20.93 36.85
C TYR A 5 38.92 20.77 35.56
N PRO A 6 39.37 19.56 35.19
CA PRO A 6 40.22 19.36 34.01
C PRO A 6 39.43 19.60 32.72
N GLN A 7 39.68 20.72 32.08
CA GLN A 7 39.01 21.23 30.86
C GLN A 7 39.25 20.38 29.58
N ARG A 8 39.89 19.21 29.67
CA ARG A 8 40.35 18.43 28.50
C ARG A 8 39.48 17.22 28.14
N LEU A 9 38.50 16.84 28.97
CA LEU A 9 37.63 15.65 28.74
C LEU A 9 36.26 15.99 28.12
N LEU A 10 35.91 17.27 28.00
CA LEU A 10 34.65 17.75 27.44
C LEU A 10 34.51 17.67 25.91
N PRO A 11 35.55 17.84 25.07
CA PRO A 11 35.32 17.95 23.61
C PRO A 11 34.96 16.61 22.97
N ILE A 12 35.42 15.49 23.53
CA ILE A 12 35.28 14.15 22.93
C ILE A 12 33.80 13.70 22.92
N HIS A 13 33.08 13.93 24.01
CA HIS A 13 31.66 13.59 24.13
C HIS A 13 30.80 14.43 23.18
N ALA A 14 31.12 15.72 23.06
CA ALA A 14 30.45 16.63 22.14
C ALA A 14 30.69 16.23 20.67
N THR A 15 31.91 15.79 20.32
CA THR A 15 32.21 15.30 18.96
C THR A 15 31.52 13.99 18.63
N ILE A 16 31.43 13.04 19.58
CA ILE A 16 30.74 11.77 19.36
C ILE A 16 29.23 12.00 19.20
N PHE A 17 28.64 12.87 20.03
CA PHE A 17 27.23 13.23 19.91
C PHE A 17 26.91 13.91 18.57
N PHE A 18 27.79 14.80 18.09
CA PHE A 18 27.64 15.47 16.80
C PHE A 18 27.73 14.50 15.61
N ILE A 19 28.63 13.51 15.67
CA ILE A 19 28.78 12.49 14.62
C ILE A 19 27.55 11.56 14.58
N VAL A 20 27.04 11.12 15.73
CA VAL A 20 25.83 10.27 15.80
C VAL A 20 24.59 11.00 15.31
N PHE A 21 24.48 12.30 15.59
CA PHE A 21 23.40 13.14 15.06
C PHE A 21 23.47 13.30 13.54
N ALA A 22 24.67 13.42 12.97
CA ALA A 22 24.87 13.55 11.53
C ALA A 22 24.54 12.25 10.75
N THR A 23 24.75 11.07 11.34
CA THR A 23 24.48 9.78 10.69
C THR A 23 23.03 9.31 10.79
N GLY A 24 22.20 9.95 11.62
CA GLY A 24 20.80 9.56 11.85
C GLY A 24 19.82 9.91 10.73
N ILE A 25 20.28 10.57 9.66
CA ILE A 25 19.44 11.05 8.56
C ILE A 25 19.59 10.16 7.31
N LEU A 26 19.53 8.84 7.48
CA LEU A 26 19.28 7.94 6.35
C LEU A 26 17.82 8.08 5.93
N SER A 27 17.54 9.08 5.09
CA SER A 27 16.22 9.25 4.48
C SER A 27 15.97 8.13 3.48
N VAL A 28 14.95 7.31 3.72
CA VAL A 28 14.46 6.36 2.72
C VAL A 28 13.81 7.16 1.60
N GLN A 29 14.36 7.05 0.39
CA GLN A 29 13.79 7.69 -0.79
C GLN A 29 12.64 6.85 -1.36
N VAL A 30 11.47 7.47 -1.51
CA VAL A 30 10.29 6.87 -2.13
C VAL A 30 10.01 7.60 -3.42
N ASN A 31 9.90 6.85 -4.52
CA ASN A 31 9.47 7.42 -5.80
C ASN A 31 8.06 6.91 -6.12
N VAL A 32 7.20 7.83 -6.56
CA VAL A 32 5.82 7.56 -6.97
C VAL A 32 5.69 7.91 -8.45
N TYR A 33 5.09 7.01 -9.21
CA TYR A 33 4.85 7.18 -10.64
C TYR A 33 3.41 6.85 -10.98
N GLU A 34 2.79 7.68 -11.82
CA GLU A 34 1.49 7.42 -12.40
C GLU A 34 1.69 7.00 -13.86
N GLY A 35 0.90 6.04 -14.33
CA GLY A 35 1.00 5.57 -15.70
C GLY A 35 -0.16 4.66 -16.09
N THR A 36 -0.16 4.23 -17.35
CA THR A 36 -1.14 3.29 -17.88
C THR A 36 -0.47 1.95 -18.12
N GLU A 37 -1.06 0.87 -17.58
CA GLU A 37 -0.59 -0.50 -17.79
C GLU A 37 -1.70 -1.33 -18.43
N VAL A 38 -1.33 -2.14 -19.43
CA VAL A 38 -2.28 -3.02 -20.14
C VAL A 38 -2.31 -4.36 -19.43
N ILE A 39 -3.48 -4.74 -18.92
CA ILE A 39 -3.68 -6.00 -18.18
C ILE A 39 -4.70 -6.86 -18.93
N PRO A 40 -4.36 -8.11 -19.30
CA PRO A 40 -5.30 -9.03 -19.89
C PRO A 40 -6.38 -9.38 -18.87
N THR A 41 -7.61 -8.96 -19.13
CA THR A 41 -8.72 -9.01 -18.18
C THR A 41 -9.86 -9.83 -18.76
N TYR A 42 -10.41 -10.75 -17.95
CA TYR A 42 -11.60 -11.50 -18.31
C TYR A 42 -12.80 -10.56 -18.42
N GLN A 43 -13.41 -10.52 -19.60
CA GLN A 43 -14.54 -9.63 -19.84
C GLN A 43 -15.77 -10.10 -19.09
N LYS A 44 -16.49 -9.15 -18.47
CA LYS A 44 -17.78 -9.44 -17.85
C LYS A 44 -18.80 -9.72 -18.95
N LYS A 45 -19.60 -10.79 -18.79
CA LYS A 45 -20.76 -11.00 -19.66
C LYS A 45 -21.92 -10.10 -19.23
N THR A 46 -22.98 -10.05 -20.04
CA THR A 46 -24.17 -9.25 -19.77
C THR A 46 -24.62 -9.39 -18.31
N ASP A 47 -24.82 -8.24 -17.67
CA ASP A 47 -25.26 -8.17 -16.28
C ASP A 47 -26.65 -8.81 -16.14
N GLU A 48 -26.78 -9.70 -15.17
CA GLU A 48 -28.09 -10.12 -14.69
C GLU A 48 -28.74 -8.91 -14.02
N THR A 49 -29.76 -8.34 -14.67
CA THR A 49 -30.54 -7.21 -14.15
C THR A 49 -31.42 -7.60 -12.97
N SER A 50 -31.66 -8.90 -12.81
CA SER A 50 -32.46 -9.45 -11.72
C SER A 50 -31.65 -9.44 -10.43
N PRO A 51 -32.19 -8.91 -9.32
CA PRO A 51 -31.51 -8.95 -8.03
C PRO A 51 -31.24 -10.40 -7.63
N ILE A 52 -29.97 -10.73 -7.39
CA ILE A 52 -29.63 -12.06 -6.87
C ILE A 52 -29.86 -12.03 -5.36
N PHE A 53 -30.91 -12.72 -4.93
CA PHE A 53 -31.15 -12.97 -3.53
C PHE A 53 -30.31 -14.16 -3.10
N SER A 54 -29.27 -13.92 -2.29
CA SER A 54 -28.53 -15.00 -1.65
C SER A 54 -29.44 -15.70 -0.65
N THR A 55 -30.06 -16.80 -1.07
CA THR A 55 -30.65 -17.78 -0.15
C THR A 55 -29.47 -18.55 0.44
N GLY A 56 -28.95 -18.12 1.59
CA GLY A 56 -27.92 -18.89 2.29
C GLY A 56 -28.32 -20.37 2.48
N ARG A 57 -27.39 -21.22 2.93
CA ARG A 57 -27.75 -22.58 3.39
C ARG A 57 -28.93 -22.46 4.36
N GLY A 58 -29.91 -23.37 4.29
CA GLY A 58 -31.26 -23.25 4.89
C GLY A 58 -31.35 -23.04 6.40
N VAL A 59 -30.78 -21.96 6.92
CA VAL A 59 -30.82 -21.49 8.30
C VAL A 59 -31.42 -20.08 8.32
N GLN A 60 -32.33 -19.85 9.25
CA GLN A 60 -32.95 -18.53 9.46
C GLN A 60 -31.87 -17.49 9.74
N GLY A 61 -31.83 -16.42 8.94
CA GLY A 61 -30.88 -15.29 9.10
C GLY A 61 -29.76 -15.21 8.05
N ALA A 62 -29.59 -16.20 7.17
CA ALA A 62 -28.56 -16.18 6.11
C ALA A 62 -28.99 -15.48 4.80
N GLN A 63 -30.19 -14.90 4.77
CA GLN A 63 -30.68 -14.09 3.64
C GLN A 63 -30.24 -12.62 3.82
N GLY A 64 -29.12 -12.27 3.19
CA GLY A 64 -28.67 -10.88 3.05
C GLY A 64 -29.20 -10.27 1.76
N LYS A 65 -29.69 -9.03 1.81
CA LYS A 65 -29.98 -8.24 0.61
C LYS A 65 -28.65 -7.84 -0.03
N VAL A 66 -28.36 -8.35 -1.23
CA VAL A 66 -27.23 -7.87 -2.03
C VAL A 66 -27.64 -6.52 -2.63
N TYR A 67 -26.90 -5.48 -2.28
CA TYR A 67 -27.19 -4.06 -2.54
C TYR A 67 -25.94 -3.46 -3.20
N PRO A 68 -26.02 -2.37 -3.98
CA PRO A 68 -26.84 -2.12 -5.16
C PRO A 68 -26.04 -2.41 -6.47
N TYR A 69 -25.12 -3.38 -6.46
CA TYR A 69 -24.33 -3.70 -7.64
C TYR A 69 -24.86 -4.94 -8.37
N PRO A 70 -24.91 -4.91 -9.72
CA PRO A 70 -25.35 -6.05 -10.52
C PRO A 70 -24.43 -7.23 -10.28
N SER A 71 -25.02 -8.42 -10.12
CA SER A 71 -24.24 -9.61 -9.84
C SER A 71 -23.28 -9.91 -10.98
N GLN A 72 -22.01 -10.06 -10.65
CA GLN A 72 -20.95 -10.40 -11.59
C GLN A 72 -20.70 -11.92 -11.61
N THR A 73 -21.76 -12.72 -11.60
CA THR A 73 -21.64 -14.19 -11.45
C THR A 73 -21.05 -14.88 -12.67
N ASN A 74 -21.02 -14.21 -13.83
CA ASN A 74 -20.61 -14.79 -15.10
C ASN A 74 -19.47 -14.00 -15.72
N LEU A 75 -18.24 -14.45 -15.47
CA LEU A 75 -17.05 -13.96 -16.15
C LEU A 75 -16.92 -14.70 -17.50
N GLY A 76 -16.57 -13.97 -18.55
CA GLY A 76 -16.21 -14.53 -19.84
C GLY A 76 -14.92 -15.33 -19.76
N SER A 77 -14.74 -16.26 -20.70
CA SER A 77 -13.52 -17.06 -20.84
C SER A 77 -12.45 -16.38 -21.69
N GLU A 78 -12.77 -15.24 -22.29
CA GLU A 78 -11.88 -14.49 -23.17
C GLU A 78 -11.11 -13.44 -22.38
N LEU A 79 -9.79 -13.43 -22.57
CA LEU A 79 -8.90 -12.39 -22.06
C LEU A 79 -8.78 -11.29 -23.10
N VAL A 80 -9.07 -10.07 -22.69
CA VAL A 80 -8.92 -8.88 -23.54
C VAL A 80 -7.97 -7.91 -22.86
N ASP A 81 -7.07 -7.33 -23.64
CA ASP A 81 -6.14 -6.32 -23.18
C ASP A 81 -6.88 -5.02 -22.82
N VAL A 82 -6.87 -4.67 -21.53
CA VAL A 82 -7.53 -3.46 -21.02
C VAL A 82 -6.48 -2.52 -20.43
N PRO A 83 -6.45 -1.24 -20.83
CA PRO A 83 -5.59 -0.24 -20.21
C PRO A 83 -6.16 0.22 -18.87
N TYR A 84 -5.35 0.15 -17.81
CA TYR A 84 -5.67 0.66 -16.49
C TYR A 84 -4.73 1.79 -16.10
N GLU A 85 -5.29 2.85 -15.52
CA GLU A 85 -4.51 3.85 -14.80
C GLU A 85 -4.01 3.25 -13.49
N MET A 86 -2.72 3.36 -13.25
CA MET A 86 -2.05 2.75 -12.12
C MET A 86 -1.08 3.72 -11.45
N VAL A 87 -0.91 3.55 -10.14
CA VAL A 87 0.07 4.28 -9.35
C VAL A 87 1.09 3.29 -8.82
N ARG A 88 2.37 3.46 -9.20
CA ARG A 88 3.49 2.64 -8.75
C ARG A 88 4.25 3.35 -7.66
N VAL A 89 4.47 2.68 -6.54
CA VAL A 89 5.32 3.18 -5.45
C VAL A 89 6.54 2.26 -5.33
N MET A 90 7.73 2.83 -5.47
CA MET A 90 8.98 2.10 -5.36
C MET A 90 9.82 2.63 -4.20
N TYR A 91 10.29 1.71 -3.35
CA TYR A 91 11.14 2.01 -2.20
C TYR A 91 12.57 1.59 -2.51
N TYR A 92 13.51 2.53 -2.41
CA TYR A 92 14.93 2.19 -2.46
C TYR A 92 15.44 1.92 -1.05
N ARG A 93 15.81 0.66 -0.80
CA ARG A 93 16.52 0.30 0.43
C ARG A 93 18.01 0.52 0.20
N PHE A 94 18.53 1.65 0.68
CA PHE A 94 19.97 1.81 0.85
C PHE A 94 20.40 0.84 1.97
N CYS A 95 21.17 -0.18 1.60
CA CYS A 95 21.78 -1.14 2.51
C CYS A 95 22.99 -0.53 3.20
#